data_AF-A0A2H0REU6-F1
#
_entry.id   AF-A0A2H0REU6-F1
#
_cell.length_a   1.000
_cell.length_b   1.000
_cell.length_c   1.000
_cell.angle_alpha   90.00
_cell.angle_beta   90.00
_cell.angle_gamma   90.00
#
_symmetry.space_group_name_H-M   'P 1'
#
loop_
_entity.id
_entity.type
_entity.pdbx_description
1 polymer ?
#
loop_
_entity_poly.entity_id
_entity_poly.type
_entity_poly.pdbx_seq_one_letter_code
_entity_poly.pdbx_strand_id
1 'polypeptide(L)'
;MPIAILIVALLGGGGMLAARSSVPGDVLYPVKVSVNENLQNAVAVSGESQARVDATLALRRLEEAATLSADGRLSSETVVRLEENFELQAKRAEARIEKLAETDARAAADIAANFEVALGAHEAILARVMADADIETSSETSTTLVPILLKLRETQGRVAGLRAAADAGVEAQGDADLGASAEARLNEARLSLEAAKRASARAGSSLKAGAETQLQAAAIMLERAEAELEAKAHAASLVASRASARISESVATTVRGATRLDLDLLLPVFDLSLGSEVNQESGADTEGTSGNADEANDGLNLEVGGGVNGNAGDSGTSGVIEGSVNANVGNGLQLGL
;
A
#
# COMPACT_ATOMS: atom_id res chain seq x y z
N MET A 1 -38.57 9.24 -27.14
CA MET A 1 -37.92 7.94 -27.39
C MET A 1 -36.60 7.71 -26.62
N PRO A 2 -35.68 8.67 -26.40
CA PRO A 2 -34.45 8.37 -25.64
C PRO A 2 -34.70 8.19 -24.12
N ILE A 3 -35.67 8.93 -23.56
CA ILE A 3 -36.03 8.86 -22.13
C ILE A 3 -36.62 7.49 -21.75
N ALA A 4 -37.40 6.87 -22.64
CA ALA A 4 -37.99 5.55 -22.38
C ALA A 4 -36.92 4.44 -22.37
N ILE A 5 -35.88 4.54 -23.21
CA ILE A 5 -34.74 3.60 -23.22
C ILE A 5 -33.92 3.76 -21.93
N LEU A 6 -33.74 4.99 -21.45
CA LEU A 6 -33.06 5.29 -20.18
C LEU A 6 -33.80 4.70 -18.98
N ILE A 7 -35.13 4.82 -18.94
CA ILE A 7 -35.99 4.26 -17.88
C ILE A 7 -36.01 2.73 -17.93
N VAL A 8 -36.09 2.12 -19.12
CA VAL A 8 -36.06 0.65 -19.29
C VAL A 8 -34.68 0.07 -18.96
N ALA A 9 -33.59 0.78 -19.28
CA ALA A 9 -32.23 0.38 -18.89
C ALA A 9 -31.99 0.48 -17.37
N LEU A 10 -32.57 1.50 -16.72
CA LEU A 10 -32.52 1.66 -15.25
C LEU A 10 -33.32 0.59 -14.51
N LEU A 11 -34.47 0.18 -15.04
CA LEU A 11 -35.34 -0.84 -14.45
C LEU A 11 -34.85 -2.28 -14.71
N GLY A 12 -34.13 -2.50 -15.81
CA GLY A 12 -33.72 -3.82 -16.28
C GLY A 12 -32.32 -4.26 -15.86
N GLY A 13 -31.82 -3.97 -14.65
CA GLY A 13 -30.54 -4.50 -14.12
C GLY A 13 -29.24 -4.02 -14.82
N GLY A 14 -29.24 -3.83 -16.13
CA GLY A 14 -28.09 -3.44 -16.96
C GLY A 14 -27.66 -1.99 -16.78
N GLY A 15 -28.58 -1.07 -16.50
CA GLY A 15 -28.25 0.32 -16.19
C GLY A 15 -27.45 0.47 -14.90
N MET A 16 -27.73 -0.37 -13.90
CA MET A 16 -26.94 -0.41 -12.66
C MET A 16 -25.51 -0.90 -12.91
N LEU A 17 -25.34 -1.90 -13.79
CA LEU A 17 -24.01 -2.41 -14.19
C LEU A 17 -23.22 -1.37 -14.99
N ALA A 18 -23.85 -0.70 -15.95
CA ALA A 18 -23.21 0.36 -16.74
C ALA A 18 -22.87 1.61 -15.89
N ALA A 19 -23.69 1.93 -14.89
CA ALA A 19 -23.40 3.00 -13.94
C ALA A 19 -22.20 2.67 -13.03
N ARG A 20 -21.80 1.40 -12.85
CA ARG A 20 -20.62 1.09 -12.02
C ARG A 20 -19.32 1.55 -12.68
N SER A 21 -19.22 1.46 -14.00
CA SER A 21 -18.04 1.87 -14.77
C SER A 21 -18.04 3.35 -15.16
N SER A 22 -19.13 4.09 -14.94
CA SER A 22 -19.22 5.50 -15.33
C SER A 22 -18.29 6.39 -14.50
N VAL A 23 -17.69 7.38 -15.14
CA VAL A 23 -16.84 8.42 -14.54
C VAL A 23 -17.58 9.78 -14.56
N PRO A 24 -17.14 10.80 -13.77
CA PRO A 24 -17.78 12.11 -13.83
C PRO A 24 -17.85 12.66 -15.26
N GLY A 25 -19.03 13.17 -15.64
CA GLY A 25 -19.33 13.61 -17.01
C GLY A 25 -20.10 12.57 -17.84
N ASP A 26 -20.13 11.30 -17.44
CA ASP A 26 -20.95 10.28 -18.08
C ASP A 26 -22.42 10.37 -17.65
N VAL A 27 -23.34 10.02 -18.57
CA VAL A 27 -24.80 10.09 -18.37
C VAL A 27 -25.28 9.31 -17.13
N LEU A 28 -24.63 8.19 -16.81
CA LEU A 28 -25.01 7.33 -15.70
C LEU A 28 -24.26 7.61 -14.41
N TYR A 29 -23.36 8.60 -14.39
CA TYR A 29 -22.60 8.95 -13.18
C TYR A 29 -23.50 9.40 -12.00
N PRO A 30 -24.58 10.18 -12.20
CA PRO A 30 -25.51 10.50 -11.12
C PRO A 30 -26.16 9.25 -10.51
N VAL A 31 -26.44 8.23 -11.33
CA VAL A 31 -27.02 6.96 -10.87
C VAL A 31 -26.01 6.18 -10.02
N LYS A 32 -24.72 6.21 -10.40
CA LYS A 32 -23.64 5.61 -9.62
C LYS A 32 -23.61 6.16 -8.19
N VAL A 33 -23.48 7.48 -8.07
CA VAL A 33 -23.29 8.13 -6.77
C VAL A 33 -24.57 8.17 -5.93
N SER A 34 -25.73 8.39 -6.55
CA SER A 34 -26.99 8.56 -5.81
C SER A 34 -27.74 7.26 -5.53
N VAL A 35 -27.49 6.19 -6.27
CA VAL A 35 -28.23 4.92 -6.13
C VAL A 35 -27.30 3.78 -5.79
N ASN A 36 -26.33 3.46 -6.65
CA ASN A 36 -25.53 2.26 -6.50
C ASN A 36 -24.66 2.28 -5.23
N GLU A 37 -24.07 3.42 -4.92
CA GLU A 37 -23.18 3.56 -3.76
C GLU A 37 -23.97 3.64 -2.46
N ASN A 38 -25.12 4.31 -2.47
CA ASN A 38 -26.05 4.30 -1.34
C ASN A 38 -26.57 2.90 -1.04
N LEU A 39 -26.84 2.09 -2.06
CA LEU A 39 -27.23 0.70 -1.87
C LEU A 39 -26.09 -0.14 -1.27
N GLN A 40 -24.84 0.05 -1.74
CA GLN A 40 -23.67 -0.60 -1.15
C GLN A 40 -23.52 -0.26 0.34
N ASN A 41 -23.71 1.01 0.70
CA ASN A 41 -23.70 1.43 2.10
C ASN A 41 -24.88 0.87 2.91
N ALA A 42 -26.07 0.79 2.31
CA ALA A 42 -27.27 0.28 2.99
C ALA A 42 -27.19 -1.23 3.30
N VAL A 43 -26.47 -2.01 2.47
CA VAL A 43 -26.28 -3.45 2.71
C VAL A 43 -25.06 -3.77 3.58
N ALA A 44 -24.19 -2.79 3.85
CA ALA A 44 -23.07 -2.93 4.77
C ALA A 44 -23.57 -2.78 6.22
N VAL A 45 -23.91 -3.91 6.84
CA VAL A 45 -24.54 -3.93 8.18
C VAL A 45 -23.52 -3.92 9.32
N SER A 46 -22.33 -4.52 9.13
CA SER A 46 -21.28 -4.57 10.16
C SER A 46 -20.30 -3.40 10.07
N GLY A 47 -19.69 -3.01 11.20
CA GLY A 47 -18.68 -1.96 11.24
C GLY A 47 -17.50 -2.22 10.30
N GLU A 48 -17.04 -3.47 10.26
CA GLU A 48 -16.04 -3.94 9.29
C GLU A 48 -16.49 -3.74 7.84
N SER A 49 -17.70 -4.20 7.48
CA SER A 49 -18.21 -4.08 6.11
C SER A 49 -18.35 -2.61 5.68
N GLN A 50 -18.75 -1.73 6.60
CA GLN A 50 -18.91 -0.31 6.34
C GLN A 50 -17.55 0.37 6.12
N ALA A 51 -16.54 0.05 6.94
CA ALA A 51 -15.18 0.53 6.75
C ALA A 51 -14.62 0.13 5.38
N ARG A 52 -14.82 -1.14 4.98
CA ARG A 52 -14.40 -1.65 3.66
C ARG A 52 -15.11 -0.94 2.51
N VAL A 53 -16.41 -0.69 2.62
CA VAL A 53 -17.17 0.01 1.56
C VAL A 53 -16.68 1.45 1.43
N ASP A 54 -16.55 2.20 2.52
CA ASP A 54 -16.10 3.59 2.45
C ASP A 54 -14.66 3.69 1.89
N ALA A 55 -13.76 2.79 2.30
CA ALA A 55 -12.41 2.70 1.71
C ALA A 55 -12.46 2.41 0.21
N THR A 56 -13.32 1.47 -0.22
CA THR A 56 -13.52 1.13 -1.63
C THR A 56 -14.04 2.33 -2.44
N LEU A 57 -14.96 3.12 -1.87
CA LEU A 57 -15.51 4.30 -2.53
C LEU A 57 -14.46 5.41 -2.65
N ALA A 58 -13.58 5.58 -1.66
CA ALA A 58 -12.45 6.50 -1.74
C ALA A 58 -11.51 6.10 -2.90
N LEU A 59 -11.03 4.85 -2.91
CA LEU A 59 -10.14 4.34 -3.97
C LEU A 59 -10.75 4.48 -5.37
N ARG A 60 -12.07 4.31 -5.47
CA ARG A 60 -12.80 4.48 -6.74
C ARG A 60 -12.68 5.91 -7.30
N ARG A 61 -12.61 6.94 -6.47
CA ARG A 61 -12.40 8.33 -6.94
C ARG A 61 -11.00 8.53 -7.52
N LEU A 62 -10.00 7.85 -6.98
CA LEU A 62 -8.65 7.83 -7.53
C LEU A 62 -8.60 7.12 -8.88
N GLU A 63 -9.33 6.01 -9.03
CA GLU A 63 -9.48 5.32 -10.32
C GLU A 63 -10.15 6.21 -11.38
N GLU A 64 -11.20 6.94 -10.99
CA GLU A 64 -11.89 7.88 -11.87
C GLU A 64 -10.99 9.05 -12.28
N ALA A 65 -10.19 9.58 -11.35
CA ALA A 65 -9.20 10.61 -11.64
C ALA A 65 -8.17 10.12 -12.65
N ALA A 66 -7.61 8.92 -12.45
CA ALA A 66 -6.65 8.32 -13.36
C ALA A 66 -7.26 8.10 -14.75
N THR A 67 -8.49 7.59 -14.81
CA THR A 67 -9.21 7.35 -16.08
C THR A 67 -9.46 8.65 -16.84
N LEU A 68 -10.01 9.66 -16.17
CA LEU A 68 -10.28 10.95 -16.81
C LEU A 68 -9.00 11.66 -17.25
N SER A 69 -7.92 11.50 -16.48
CA SER A 69 -6.62 12.08 -16.82
C SER A 69 -6.01 11.40 -18.05
N ALA A 70 -6.03 10.06 -18.10
CA ALA A 70 -5.55 9.31 -19.27
C ALA A 70 -6.39 9.60 -20.53
N ASP A 71 -7.70 9.83 -20.38
CA ASP A 71 -8.59 10.20 -21.49
C ASP A 71 -8.45 11.68 -21.92
N GLY A 72 -7.65 12.50 -21.23
CA GLY A 72 -7.58 13.95 -21.47
C GLY A 72 -8.89 14.71 -21.16
N ARG A 73 -9.77 14.10 -20.35
CA ARG A 73 -11.10 14.63 -19.96
C ARG A 73 -11.13 15.25 -18.57
N LEU A 74 -10.01 15.23 -17.85
CA LEU A 74 -9.93 15.75 -16.49
C LEU A 74 -9.94 17.29 -16.50
N SER A 75 -11.05 17.87 -16.02
CA SER A 75 -11.19 19.31 -15.84
C SER A 75 -11.00 19.74 -14.38
N SER A 76 -10.65 21.00 -14.14
CA SER A 76 -10.50 21.54 -12.77
C SER A 76 -11.76 21.37 -11.92
N GLU A 77 -12.95 21.55 -12.51
CA GLU A 77 -14.23 21.29 -11.80
C GLU A 77 -14.36 19.82 -11.39
N THR A 78 -13.96 18.91 -12.27
CA THR A 78 -14.05 17.48 -12.00
C THR A 78 -13.03 17.04 -10.96
N VAL A 79 -11.83 17.62 -10.94
CA VAL A 79 -10.81 17.41 -9.91
C VAL A 79 -11.35 17.79 -8.54
N VAL A 80 -11.91 19.00 -8.39
CA VAL A 80 -12.46 19.46 -7.11
C VAL A 80 -13.52 18.48 -6.60
N ARG A 81 -14.44 18.06 -7.47
CA ARG A 81 -15.48 17.08 -7.10
C ARG A 81 -14.90 15.72 -6.73
N LEU A 82 -13.87 15.24 -7.43
CA LEU A 82 -13.24 13.96 -7.12
C LEU A 82 -12.45 14.01 -5.82
N GLU A 83 -11.73 15.10 -5.57
CA GLU A 83 -10.98 15.36 -4.34
C GLU A 83 -11.93 15.42 -3.13
N GLU A 84 -13.02 16.20 -3.21
CA GLU A 84 -14.00 16.31 -2.13
C GLU A 84 -14.66 14.95 -1.81
N ASN A 85 -15.03 14.19 -2.85
CA ASN A 85 -15.63 12.87 -2.66
C ASN A 85 -14.62 11.84 -2.15
N PHE A 86 -13.36 11.92 -2.59
CA PHE A 86 -12.27 11.09 -2.07
C PHE A 86 -12.09 11.34 -0.58
N GLU A 87 -11.92 12.61 -0.19
CA GLU A 87 -11.71 13.02 1.20
C GLU A 87 -12.89 12.64 2.09
N LEU A 88 -14.12 12.82 1.61
CA LEU A 88 -15.32 12.44 2.35
C LEU A 88 -15.34 10.95 2.67
N GLN A 89 -15.06 10.10 1.66
CA GLN A 89 -15.10 8.65 1.84
C GLN A 89 -13.88 8.15 2.64
N ALA A 90 -12.70 8.75 2.43
CA ALA A 90 -11.50 8.45 3.20
C ALA A 90 -11.70 8.72 4.70
N LYS A 91 -12.24 9.90 5.06
CA LYS A 91 -12.54 10.24 6.46
C LYS A 91 -13.59 9.32 7.08
N ARG A 92 -14.56 8.85 6.30
CA ARG A 92 -15.54 7.87 6.79
C ARG A 92 -14.88 6.51 7.03
N ALA A 93 -14.02 6.07 6.13
CA ALA A 93 -13.24 4.84 6.31
C ALA A 93 -12.36 4.94 7.57
N GLU A 94 -11.61 6.03 7.71
CA GLU A 94 -10.76 6.33 8.87
C GLU A 94 -11.54 6.25 10.18
N ALA A 95 -12.66 6.99 10.29
CA ALA A 95 -13.48 7.00 11.50
C ALA A 95 -14.07 5.62 11.84
N ARG A 96 -14.40 4.80 10.83
CA ARG A 96 -14.89 3.44 11.05
C ARG A 96 -13.81 2.47 11.42
N ILE A 97 -12.60 2.61 10.87
CA ILE A 97 -11.42 1.83 11.26
C ILE A 97 -11.09 2.12 12.72
N GLU A 98 -11.03 3.40 13.10
CA GLU A 98 -10.79 3.83 14.48
C GLU A 98 -11.82 3.22 15.44
N LYS A 99 -13.12 3.36 15.11
CA LYS A 99 -14.19 2.77 15.92
C LYS A 99 -14.16 1.25 15.96
N LEU A 100 -13.81 0.60 14.84
CA LEU A 100 -13.69 -0.86 14.78
C LEU A 100 -12.54 -1.34 15.67
N ALA A 101 -11.47 -0.57 15.80
CA ALA A 101 -10.33 -0.95 16.63
C ALA A 101 -10.69 -1.09 18.12
N GLU A 102 -11.75 -0.42 18.58
CA GLU A 102 -12.27 -0.54 19.96
C GLU A 102 -12.85 -1.94 20.24
N THR A 103 -13.39 -2.62 19.23
CA THR A 103 -14.08 -3.91 19.38
C THR A 103 -13.36 -5.07 18.71
N ASP A 104 -12.63 -4.81 17.64
CA ASP A 104 -11.89 -5.77 16.84
C ASP A 104 -10.65 -5.08 16.23
N ALA A 105 -9.60 -4.96 17.05
CA ALA A 105 -8.34 -4.34 16.65
C ALA A 105 -7.72 -5.06 15.44
N ARG A 106 -7.95 -6.36 15.34
CA ARG A 106 -7.44 -7.20 14.26
C ARG A 106 -8.09 -6.85 12.92
N ALA A 107 -9.42 -6.79 12.87
CA ALA A 107 -10.13 -6.40 11.66
C ALA A 107 -9.81 -4.95 11.26
N ALA A 108 -9.66 -4.05 12.24
CA ALA A 108 -9.26 -2.67 11.99
C ALA A 108 -7.86 -2.57 11.37
N ALA A 109 -6.87 -3.26 11.94
CA ALA A 109 -5.50 -3.32 11.41
C ALA A 109 -5.47 -3.89 9.98
N ASP A 110 -6.25 -4.95 9.73
CA ASP A 110 -6.36 -5.58 8.41
C ASP A 110 -6.95 -4.61 7.37
N ILE A 111 -8.03 -3.90 7.69
CA ILE A 111 -8.64 -2.93 6.78
C ILE A 111 -7.70 -1.74 6.53
N ALA A 112 -7.09 -1.21 7.58
CA ALA A 112 -6.17 -0.08 7.48
C ALA A 112 -4.98 -0.42 6.59
N ALA A 113 -4.37 -1.60 6.79
CA ALA A 113 -3.25 -2.06 5.97
C ALA A 113 -3.63 -2.26 4.50
N ASN A 114 -4.79 -2.85 4.20
CA ASN A 114 -5.23 -3.02 2.82
C ASN A 114 -5.55 -1.67 2.16
N PHE A 115 -6.14 -0.75 2.91
CA PHE A 115 -6.43 0.58 2.40
C PHE A 115 -5.14 1.37 2.10
N GLU A 116 -4.17 1.35 3.02
CA GLU A 116 -2.83 1.92 2.84
C GLU A 116 -2.15 1.39 1.56
N VAL A 117 -2.13 0.06 1.39
CA VAL A 117 -1.53 -0.59 0.22
C VAL A 117 -2.23 -0.17 -1.08
N ALA A 118 -3.55 -0.12 -1.08
CA ALA A 118 -4.32 0.29 -2.25
C ALA A 118 -4.10 1.78 -2.58
N LEU A 119 -4.02 2.65 -1.57
CA LEU A 119 -3.67 4.06 -1.76
C LEU A 119 -2.29 4.20 -2.42
N GLY A 120 -1.29 3.42 -1.98
CA GLY A 120 0.04 3.37 -2.61
C GLY A 120 0.00 2.91 -4.07
N ALA A 121 -0.79 1.89 -4.40
CA ALA A 121 -0.99 1.44 -5.78
C ALA A 121 -1.59 2.55 -6.66
N HIS A 122 -2.62 3.25 -6.16
CA HIS A 122 -3.23 4.36 -6.87
C HIS A 122 -2.31 5.58 -7.00
N GLU A 123 -1.43 5.83 -6.03
CA GLU A 123 -0.41 6.88 -6.14
C GLU A 123 0.54 6.59 -7.30
N ALA A 124 1.05 5.35 -7.39
CA ALA A 124 1.94 4.94 -8.47
C ALA A 124 1.28 5.09 -9.85
N ILE A 125 0.00 4.71 -9.96
CA ILE A 125 -0.78 4.90 -11.20
C ILE A 125 -0.91 6.39 -11.54
N LEU A 126 -1.37 7.22 -10.60
CA LEU A 126 -1.61 8.65 -10.84
C LEU A 126 -0.30 9.40 -11.16
N ALA A 127 0.79 9.07 -10.47
CA ALA A 127 2.12 9.64 -10.74
C ALA A 127 2.60 9.27 -12.15
N ARG A 128 2.33 8.05 -12.62
CA ARG A 128 2.68 7.65 -13.99
C ARG A 128 1.84 8.38 -15.03
N VAL A 129 0.52 8.47 -14.82
CA VAL A 129 -0.36 9.21 -15.73
C VAL A 129 0.08 10.68 -15.83
N MET A 130 0.48 11.29 -14.72
CA MET A 130 1.03 12.65 -14.70
C MET A 130 2.33 12.76 -15.52
N ALA A 131 3.24 11.81 -15.36
CA ALA A 131 4.51 11.78 -16.11
C ALA A 131 4.33 11.55 -17.62
N ASP A 132 3.38 10.71 -18.02
CA ASP A 132 3.07 10.48 -19.45
C ASP A 132 2.41 11.73 -20.08
N ALA A 133 1.56 12.45 -19.34
CA ALA A 133 0.94 13.69 -19.80
C ALA A 133 1.96 14.83 -20.04
N ASP A 134 3.05 14.87 -19.27
CA ASP A 134 4.15 15.82 -19.44
C ASP A 134 4.95 15.57 -20.74
N ILE A 135 4.99 14.32 -21.23
CA ILE A 135 5.69 13.96 -22.47
C ILE A 135 4.86 14.36 -23.70
N GLU A 136 3.53 14.30 -23.61
CA GLU A 136 2.62 14.56 -24.75
C GLU A 136 2.16 16.02 -24.91
N THR A 137 2.74 16.98 -24.18
CA THR A 137 2.47 18.44 -24.27
C THR A 137 1.23 18.95 -23.51
N SER A 138 0.62 18.16 -22.61
CA SER A 138 -0.58 18.56 -21.85
C SER A 138 -0.27 19.10 -20.45
N SER A 139 0.31 20.30 -20.39
CA SER A 139 0.71 21.01 -19.15
C SER A 139 -0.43 21.18 -18.12
N GLU A 140 -1.69 21.24 -18.57
CA GLU A 140 -2.86 21.38 -17.69
C GLU A 140 -3.19 20.08 -16.93
N THR A 141 -3.01 18.91 -17.53
CA THR A 141 -3.29 17.61 -16.89
C THR A 141 -2.32 17.32 -15.75
N SER A 142 -1.04 17.68 -15.94
CA SER A 142 0.00 17.49 -14.92
C SER A 142 -0.26 18.33 -13.68
N THR A 143 -0.70 19.59 -13.87
CA THR A 143 -1.02 20.49 -12.75
C THR A 143 -2.34 20.12 -12.06
N THR A 144 -3.31 19.57 -12.79
CA THR A 144 -4.65 19.26 -12.26
C THR A 144 -4.69 18.03 -11.36
N LEU A 145 -3.74 17.09 -11.48
CA LEU A 145 -3.64 15.93 -10.58
C LEU A 145 -2.98 16.22 -9.23
N VAL A 146 -2.19 17.29 -9.12
CA VAL A 146 -1.43 17.63 -7.91
C VAL A 146 -2.28 17.68 -6.64
N PRO A 147 -3.47 18.32 -6.61
CA PRO A 147 -4.30 18.37 -5.40
C PRO A 147 -4.73 16.98 -4.92
N ILE A 148 -5.12 16.09 -5.84
CA ILE A 148 -5.52 14.71 -5.53
C ILE A 148 -4.34 13.92 -4.99
N LEU A 149 -3.14 14.05 -5.59
CA LEU A 149 -1.93 13.37 -5.12
C LEU A 149 -1.50 13.82 -3.73
N LEU A 150 -1.60 15.12 -3.43
CA LEU A 150 -1.32 15.64 -2.09
C LEU A 150 -2.30 15.07 -1.07
N LYS A 151 -3.59 15.03 -1.43
CA LYS A 151 -4.64 14.51 -0.53
C LYS A 151 -4.53 13.01 -0.31
N LEU A 152 -4.13 12.28 -1.34
CA LEU A 152 -3.82 10.87 -1.27
C LEU A 152 -2.69 10.57 -0.26
N ARG A 153 -1.57 11.29 -0.36
CA ARG A 153 -0.43 11.15 0.58
C ARG A 153 -0.79 11.51 2.01
N GLU A 154 -1.56 12.58 2.19
CA GLU A 154 -2.08 12.96 3.51
C GLU A 154 -2.91 11.82 4.11
N THR A 155 -3.78 11.22 3.31
CA THR A 155 -4.64 10.10 3.69
C THR A 155 -3.82 8.85 4.02
N GLN A 156 -2.81 8.51 3.20
CA GLN A 156 -1.89 7.40 3.50
C GLN A 156 -1.24 7.58 4.88
N GLY A 157 -0.75 8.78 5.21
CA GLY A 157 -0.16 9.07 6.51
C GLY A 157 -1.14 8.88 7.68
N ARG A 158 -2.40 9.32 7.53
CA ARG A 158 -3.44 9.11 8.55
C ARG A 158 -3.80 7.63 8.71
N VAL A 159 -3.94 6.89 7.60
CA VAL A 159 -4.27 5.46 7.61
C VAL A 159 -3.12 4.63 8.19
N ALA A 160 -1.86 4.99 7.91
CA ALA A 160 -0.70 4.36 8.53
C ALA A 160 -0.69 4.56 10.05
N GLY A 161 -1.07 5.75 10.54
CA GLY A 161 -1.26 6.03 11.96
C GLY A 161 -2.36 5.16 12.60
N LEU A 162 -3.52 5.05 11.94
CA LEU A 162 -4.61 4.18 12.40
C LEU A 162 -4.21 2.71 12.43
N ARG A 163 -3.46 2.26 11.43
CA ARG A 163 -2.92 0.91 11.39
C ARG A 163 -1.98 0.65 12.56
N ALA A 164 -1.00 1.52 12.79
CA ALA A 164 -0.07 1.35 13.92
C ALA A 164 -0.80 1.31 15.27
N ALA A 165 -1.84 2.14 15.45
CA ALA A 165 -2.67 2.10 16.65
C ALA A 165 -3.47 0.78 16.78
N ALA A 166 -4.03 0.29 15.67
CA ALA A 166 -4.75 -0.98 15.65
C ALA A 166 -3.83 -2.18 15.89
N ASP A 167 -2.63 -2.19 15.29
CA ASP A 167 -1.60 -3.22 15.49
C ASP A 167 -1.21 -3.32 16.99
N ALA A 168 -1.00 -2.19 17.66
CA ALA A 168 -0.77 -2.17 19.12
C ALA A 168 -1.97 -2.73 19.93
N GLY A 169 -3.19 -2.55 19.44
CA GLY A 169 -4.41 -3.13 20.03
C GLY A 169 -4.50 -4.66 19.85
N VAL A 170 -3.97 -5.19 18.74
CA VAL A 170 -3.94 -6.64 18.46
C VAL A 170 -3.07 -7.38 19.46
N GLU A 171 -1.91 -6.82 19.83
CA GLU A 171 -1.02 -7.40 20.83
C GLU A 171 -1.67 -7.51 22.22
N ALA A 172 -2.55 -6.56 22.55
CA ALA A 172 -3.27 -6.53 23.82
C ALA A 172 -4.49 -7.47 23.87
N GLN A 173 -5.08 -7.83 22.71
CA GLN A 173 -6.36 -8.55 22.65
C GLN A 173 -6.28 -10.08 22.81
N GLY A 174 -5.10 -10.69 23.03
CA GLY A 174 -4.91 -12.08 23.52
C GLY A 174 -5.87 -13.14 22.98
N ASP A 175 -5.45 -13.92 21.99
CA ASP A 175 -6.41 -14.49 21.04
C ASP A 175 -6.95 -15.89 21.39
N ALA A 176 -8.26 -15.98 21.61
CA ALA A 176 -9.01 -17.24 21.64
C ALA A 176 -9.54 -17.53 20.23
N ASP A 177 -9.02 -18.58 19.58
CA ASP A 177 -9.37 -19.07 18.23
C ASP A 177 -8.54 -18.54 17.03
N LEU A 178 -7.21 -18.47 17.20
CA LEU A 178 -6.26 -18.20 16.11
C LEU A 178 -6.29 -19.24 14.98
N GLY A 179 -6.70 -20.47 15.27
CA GLY A 179 -6.58 -21.60 14.33
C GLY A 179 -7.49 -21.46 13.10
N ALA A 180 -8.80 -21.31 13.32
CA ALA A 180 -9.76 -21.14 12.23
C ALA A 180 -9.49 -19.84 11.44
N SER A 181 -9.05 -18.78 12.12
CA SER A 181 -8.66 -17.52 11.50
C SER A 181 -7.44 -17.68 10.59
N ALA A 182 -6.41 -18.42 11.03
CA ALA A 182 -5.21 -18.68 10.24
C ALA A 182 -5.50 -19.43 8.95
N GLU A 183 -6.34 -20.48 9.01
CA GLU A 183 -6.75 -21.23 7.82
C GLU A 183 -7.54 -20.37 6.82
N ALA A 184 -8.51 -19.59 7.31
CA ALA A 184 -9.30 -18.70 6.47
C ALA A 184 -8.41 -17.67 5.76
N ARG A 185 -7.46 -17.07 6.48
CA ARG A 185 -6.51 -16.08 5.93
C ARG A 185 -5.53 -16.69 4.94
N LEU A 186 -5.06 -17.91 5.21
CA LEU A 186 -4.20 -18.61 4.26
C LEU A 186 -4.93 -18.84 2.93
N ASN A 187 -6.19 -19.26 2.98
CA ASN A 187 -7.01 -19.44 1.79
C ASN A 187 -7.27 -18.13 1.04
N GLU A 188 -7.54 -17.03 1.75
CA GLU A 188 -7.64 -15.70 1.14
C GLU A 188 -6.34 -15.29 0.44
N ALA A 189 -5.19 -15.49 1.09
CA ALA A 189 -3.88 -15.19 0.50
C ALA A 189 -3.63 -15.99 -0.78
N ARG A 190 -3.98 -17.29 -0.80
CA ARG A 190 -3.92 -18.14 -2.02
C ARG A 190 -4.77 -17.56 -3.14
N LEU A 191 -6.02 -17.20 -2.85
CA LEU A 191 -6.94 -16.65 -3.84
C LEU A 191 -6.44 -15.32 -4.41
N SER A 192 -5.91 -14.44 -3.54
CA SER A 192 -5.32 -13.16 -3.94
C SER A 192 -4.08 -13.35 -4.82
N LEU A 193 -3.18 -14.26 -4.46
CA LEU A 193 -1.99 -14.59 -5.26
C LEU A 193 -2.37 -15.08 -6.65
N GLU A 194 -3.34 -16.00 -6.74
CA GLU A 194 -3.82 -16.51 -8.03
C GLU A 194 -4.55 -15.44 -8.86
N ALA A 195 -5.30 -14.54 -8.22
CA ALA A 195 -5.90 -13.39 -8.90
C ALA A 195 -4.83 -12.45 -9.46
N ALA A 196 -3.77 -12.19 -8.70
CA ALA A 196 -2.67 -11.32 -9.09
C ALA A 196 -1.84 -11.92 -10.24
N LYS A 197 -1.55 -13.22 -10.21
CA LYS A 197 -0.93 -13.97 -11.32
C LYS A 197 -1.77 -13.90 -12.60
N ARG A 198 -3.10 -14.03 -12.50
CA ARG A 198 -3.99 -13.89 -13.67
C ARG A 198 -4.02 -12.46 -14.22
N ALA A 199 -3.88 -11.46 -13.37
CA ALA A 199 -3.78 -10.07 -13.80
C ALA A 199 -2.46 -9.83 -14.53
N SER A 200 -1.32 -10.25 -13.96
CA SER A 200 0.02 -10.08 -14.56
C SER A 200 0.20 -10.83 -15.88
N ALA A 201 -0.46 -11.98 -16.04
CA ALA A 201 -0.41 -12.76 -17.29
C ALA A 201 -0.97 -12.00 -18.51
N ARG A 202 -1.80 -10.97 -18.29
CA ARG A 202 -2.40 -10.13 -19.35
C ARG A 202 -1.65 -8.81 -19.58
N ALA A 203 -0.62 -8.54 -18.78
CA ALA A 203 0.12 -7.28 -18.83
C ALA A 203 1.20 -7.27 -19.94
N GLY A 204 1.65 -6.07 -20.32
CA GLY A 204 2.83 -5.88 -21.18
C GLY A 204 4.12 -6.39 -20.53
N SER A 205 5.18 -6.56 -21.32
CA SER A 205 6.44 -7.21 -20.89
C SER A 205 7.13 -6.55 -19.69
N SER A 206 7.16 -5.21 -19.66
CA SER A 206 7.73 -4.40 -18.57
C SER A 206 6.99 -4.60 -17.26
N LEU A 207 5.66 -4.43 -17.26
CA LEU A 207 4.81 -4.70 -16.10
C LEU A 207 4.91 -6.15 -15.61
N LYS A 208 4.97 -7.11 -16.56
CA LYS A 208 5.02 -8.53 -16.24
C LYS A 208 6.29 -8.87 -15.45
N ALA A 209 7.46 -8.36 -15.86
CA ALA A 209 8.71 -8.60 -15.15
C ALA A 209 8.69 -8.04 -13.72
N GLY A 210 8.18 -6.82 -13.53
CA GLY A 210 8.00 -6.23 -12.21
C GLY A 210 7.03 -7.04 -11.34
N ALA A 211 5.92 -7.50 -11.93
CA ALA A 211 4.89 -8.26 -11.23
C ALA A 211 5.40 -9.63 -10.81
N GLU A 212 6.17 -10.31 -11.68
CA GLU A 212 6.76 -11.62 -11.38
C GLU A 212 7.67 -11.56 -10.13
N THR A 213 8.46 -10.50 -9.99
CA THR A 213 9.34 -10.31 -8.81
C THR A 213 8.53 -10.21 -7.52
N GLN A 214 7.44 -9.42 -7.52
CA GLN A 214 6.59 -9.27 -6.34
C GLN A 214 5.75 -10.51 -6.05
N LEU A 215 5.28 -11.20 -7.09
CA LEU A 215 4.51 -12.44 -6.95
C LEU A 215 5.38 -13.57 -6.40
N GLN A 216 6.69 -13.59 -6.70
CA GLN A 216 7.63 -14.49 -6.05
C GLN A 216 7.72 -14.20 -4.54
N ALA A 217 7.82 -12.93 -4.17
CA ALA A 217 7.85 -12.54 -2.76
C ALA A 217 6.55 -12.90 -2.02
N ALA A 218 5.39 -12.68 -2.66
CA ALA A 218 4.10 -13.11 -2.14
C ALA A 218 3.99 -14.64 -2.00
N ALA A 219 4.57 -15.40 -2.94
CA ALA A 219 4.63 -16.86 -2.87
C ALA A 219 5.50 -17.34 -1.69
N ILE A 220 6.66 -16.73 -1.47
CA ILE A 220 7.52 -17.04 -0.31
C ILE A 220 6.77 -16.82 1.01
N MET A 221 6.02 -15.72 1.13
CA MET A 221 5.21 -15.44 2.32
C MET A 221 4.07 -16.46 2.49
N LEU A 222 3.49 -16.93 1.39
CA LEU A 222 2.47 -17.97 1.42
C LEU A 222 3.03 -19.32 1.88
N GLU A 223 4.18 -19.72 1.35
CA GLU A 223 4.88 -20.94 1.77
C GLU A 223 5.25 -20.88 3.27
N ARG A 224 5.72 -19.72 3.74
CA ARG A 224 5.96 -19.50 5.17
C ARG A 224 4.67 -19.66 5.97
N ALA A 225 3.56 -19.08 5.52
CA ALA A 225 2.28 -19.21 6.21
C ALA A 225 1.82 -20.68 6.31
N GLU A 226 1.98 -21.45 5.24
CA GLU A 226 1.66 -22.89 5.22
C GLU A 226 2.50 -23.66 6.24
N ALA A 227 3.82 -23.43 6.27
CA ALA A 227 4.72 -24.09 7.21
C ALA A 227 4.40 -23.74 8.68
N GLU A 228 4.11 -22.46 8.97
CA GLU A 228 3.75 -22.00 10.32
C GLU A 228 2.39 -22.57 10.77
N LEU A 229 1.43 -22.72 9.84
CA LEU A 229 0.15 -23.34 10.12
C LEU A 229 0.31 -24.83 10.47
N GLU A 230 1.13 -25.56 9.72
CA GLU A 230 1.47 -26.97 10.01
C GLU A 230 2.18 -27.12 11.36
N ALA A 231 3.04 -26.17 11.71
CA ALA A 231 3.70 -26.08 13.01
C ALA A 231 2.78 -25.62 14.15
N LYS A 232 1.50 -25.32 13.88
CA LYS A 232 0.51 -24.75 14.81
C LYS A 232 0.92 -23.37 15.36
N ALA A 233 1.85 -22.69 14.71
CA ALA A 233 2.22 -21.31 14.98
C ALA A 233 1.23 -20.34 14.31
N HIS A 234 -0.03 -20.39 14.76
CA HIS A 234 -1.14 -19.69 14.09
C HIS A 234 -0.94 -18.16 13.96
N ALA A 235 -0.33 -17.52 14.95
CA ALA A 235 -0.03 -16.08 14.88
C ALA A 235 0.98 -15.76 13.76
N ALA A 236 2.06 -16.55 13.63
CA ALA A 236 3.04 -16.40 12.57
C ALA A 236 2.44 -16.70 11.18
N SER A 237 1.60 -17.74 11.09
CA SER A 237 0.83 -18.05 9.88
C SER A 237 -0.06 -16.89 9.44
N LEU A 238 -0.74 -16.23 10.39
CA LEU A 238 -1.60 -15.08 10.09
C LEU A 238 -0.79 -13.90 9.54
N VAL A 239 0.34 -13.58 10.17
CA VAL A 239 1.24 -12.51 9.72
C VAL A 239 1.73 -12.77 8.30
N ALA A 240 2.23 -13.98 8.02
CA ALA A 240 2.72 -14.37 6.71
C ALA A 240 1.61 -14.39 5.64
N SER A 241 0.41 -14.89 5.97
CA SER A 241 -0.75 -14.89 5.08
C SER A 241 -1.14 -13.47 4.66
N ARG A 242 -1.19 -12.53 5.62
CA ARG A 242 -1.50 -11.12 5.36
C ARG A 242 -0.45 -10.45 4.49
N ALA A 243 0.83 -10.74 4.72
CA ALA A 243 1.90 -10.21 3.88
C ALA A 243 1.72 -10.66 2.42
N SER A 244 1.48 -11.96 2.20
CA SER A 244 1.21 -12.52 0.87
C SER A 244 -0.01 -11.87 0.19
N ALA A 245 -1.13 -11.76 0.92
CA ALA A 245 -2.36 -11.17 0.42
C ALA A 245 -2.17 -9.71 0.00
N ARG A 246 -1.48 -8.89 0.82
CA ARG A 246 -1.22 -7.47 0.55
C ARG A 246 -0.36 -7.25 -0.68
N ILE A 247 0.75 -7.99 -0.80
CA ILE A 247 1.61 -7.91 -2.00
C ILE A 247 0.80 -8.28 -3.24
N SER A 248 0.03 -9.37 -3.15
CA SER A 248 -0.82 -9.84 -4.26
C SER A 248 -1.87 -8.81 -4.67
N GLU A 249 -2.56 -8.19 -3.70
CA GLU A 249 -3.58 -7.18 -3.96
C GLU A 249 -3.00 -5.92 -4.58
N SER A 250 -1.82 -5.48 -4.13
CA SER A 250 -1.10 -4.36 -4.74
C SER A 250 -0.75 -4.65 -6.19
N VAL A 251 -0.12 -5.80 -6.46
CA VAL A 251 0.20 -6.22 -7.84
C VAL A 251 -1.05 -6.27 -8.70
N ALA A 252 -2.11 -6.91 -8.21
CA ALA A 252 -3.36 -7.04 -8.96
C ALA A 252 -3.97 -5.68 -9.27
N THR A 253 -3.92 -4.73 -8.34
CA THR A 253 -4.50 -3.39 -8.50
C THR A 253 -3.68 -2.57 -9.49
N THR A 254 -2.36 -2.50 -9.30
CA THR A 254 -1.49 -1.73 -10.19
C THR A 254 -1.49 -2.30 -11.61
N VAL A 255 -1.39 -3.62 -11.77
CA VAL A 255 -1.44 -4.25 -13.10
C VAL A 255 -2.77 -4.00 -13.79
N ARG A 256 -3.90 -4.15 -13.09
CA ARG A 256 -5.22 -3.89 -13.68
C ARG A 256 -5.36 -2.43 -14.10
N GLY A 257 -4.95 -1.49 -13.24
CA GLY A 257 -4.99 -0.07 -13.53
C GLY A 257 -4.14 0.30 -14.73
N ALA A 258 -2.87 -0.10 -14.74
CA ALA A 258 -1.95 0.16 -15.83
C ALA A 258 -2.37 -0.51 -17.15
N THR A 259 -2.85 -1.76 -17.12
CA THR A 259 -3.34 -2.44 -18.34
C THR A 259 -4.58 -1.73 -18.90
N ARG A 260 -5.47 -1.25 -18.03
CA ARG A 260 -6.69 -0.54 -18.43
C ARG A 260 -6.37 0.82 -19.07
N LEU A 261 -5.33 1.48 -18.57
CA LEU A 261 -4.92 2.83 -19.00
C LEU A 261 -3.77 2.82 -20.01
N ASP A 262 -3.36 1.64 -20.48
CA ASP A 262 -2.22 1.44 -21.40
C ASP A 262 -0.91 2.11 -20.92
N LEU A 263 -0.64 2.04 -19.61
CA LEU A 263 0.54 2.65 -19.00
C LEU A 263 1.72 1.69 -18.94
N ASP A 264 2.92 2.18 -19.25
CA ASP A 264 4.17 1.45 -19.02
C ASP A 264 4.74 1.79 -17.63
N LEU A 265 4.46 0.93 -16.65
CA LEU A 265 4.79 1.13 -15.24
C LEU A 265 5.83 0.11 -14.79
N LEU A 266 6.91 0.61 -14.18
CA LEU A 266 7.75 -0.20 -13.30
C LEU A 266 7.05 -0.29 -11.94
N LEU A 267 6.76 -1.51 -11.50
CA LEU A 267 6.09 -1.73 -10.22
C LEU A 267 7.02 -1.34 -9.05
N PRO A 268 6.54 -0.54 -8.08
CA PRO A 268 7.33 -0.16 -6.91
C PRO A 268 7.66 -1.40 -6.07
N VAL A 269 8.94 -1.71 -5.87
CA VAL A 269 9.38 -2.89 -5.08
C VAL A 269 8.82 -2.78 -3.66
N PHE A 270 8.05 -3.79 -3.24
CA PHE A 270 7.62 -3.91 -1.85
C PHE A 270 8.82 -4.27 -0.97
N ASP A 271 9.07 -3.45 0.05
CA ASP A 271 9.96 -3.86 1.14
C ASP A 271 9.31 -5.02 1.89
N LEU A 272 9.98 -6.18 1.86
CA LEU A 272 9.55 -7.41 2.52
C LEU A 272 9.82 -7.39 4.03
N SER A 273 10.35 -6.28 4.56
CA SER A 273 10.45 -6.02 5.99
C SER A 273 9.07 -5.76 6.64
N LEU A 274 8.11 -6.65 6.40
CA LEU A 274 6.90 -6.75 7.21
C LEU A 274 7.19 -7.66 8.40
N GLY A 275 7.63 -7.05 9.50
CA GLY A 275 7.53 -7.62 10.86
C GLY A 275 8.79 -8.31 11.39
N SER A 276 9.70 -7.52 11.96
CA SER A 276 10.59 -7.97 13.03
C SER A 276 9.82 -8.06 14.36
N GLU A 277 8.79 -8.91 14.46
CA GLU A 277 7.96 -9.01 15.68
C GLU A 277 7.63 -10.44 16.09
N VAL A 278 8.55 -11.36 15.88
CA VAL A 278 8.58 -12.61 16.67
C VAL A 278 9.93 -12.70 17.34
N ASN A 279 10.12 -11.90 18.39
CA ASN A 279 11.12 -12.24 19.38
C ASN A 279 10.49 -13.31 20.30
N GLN A 280 10.57 -14.57 19.87
CA GLN A 280 10.38 -15.70 20.76
C GLN A 280 11.64 -15.83 21.63
N GLU A 281 11.64 -15.17 22.78
CA GLU A 281 12.35 -15.71 23.94
C GLU A 281 11.30 -16.12 24.98
N SER A 282 10.89 -17.37 24.86
CA SER A 282 10.30 -18.13 25.97
C SER A 282 11.19 -19.36 26.17
N GLY A 283 11.78 -19.47 27.36
CA GLY A 283 12.66 -20.55 27.77
C GLY A 283 13.53 -20.09 28.94
N ALA A 284 12.96 -19.90 30.12
CA ALA A 284 12.87 -20.92 31.17
C ALA A 284 14.08 -20.88 32.11
N ASP A 285 13.77 -20.72 33.39
CA ASP A 285 14.67 -20.74 34.52
C ASP A 285 15.58 -21.97 34.53
N THR A 286 16.89 -21.74 34.67
CA THR A 286 17.78 -22.68 35.37
C THR A 286 18.69 -21.89 36.29
N GLU A 287 18.38 -21.95 37.59
CA GLU A 287 19.37 -21.74 38.65
C GLU A 287 20.48 -22.81 38.53
N GLY A 288 21.74 -22.40 38.69
CA GLY A 288 22.87 -23.35 38.70
C GLY A 288 24.27 -22.74 38.63
N THR A 289 24.66 -22.04 39.70
CA THR A 289 26.00 -21.98 40.34
C THR A 289 27.32 -22.14 39.53
N SER A 290 28.16 -21.10 39.66
CA SER A 290 29.64 -21.10 39.81
C SER A 290 30.57 -21.46 38.63
N GLY A 291 31.46 -20.52 38.29
CA GLY A 291 32.78 -20.86 37.71
C GLY A 291 33.53 -19.69 37.09
N ASN A 292 34.62 -19.28 37.74
CA ASN A 292 35.62 -18.29 37.31
C ASN A 292 36.42 -18.72 36.06
N ALA A 293 36.88 -17.75 35.25
CA ALA A 293 38.08 -17.68 34.37
C ALA A 293 37.73 -16.82 33.14
N ASP A 294 38.19 -15.57 32.98
CA ASP A 294 39.55 -15.07 32.74
C ASP A 294 40.19 -15.52 31.40
N GLU A 295 40.65 -14.51 30.67
CA GLU A 295 41.58 -14.49 29.53
C GLU A 295 41.19 -14.87 28.07
N ALA A 296 41.74 -14.02 27.19
CA ALA A 296 42.24 -14.24 25.83
C ALA A 296 41.26 -14.12 24.64
N ASN A 297 41.26 -12.91 24.06
CA ASN A 297 40.94 -12.65 22.66
C ASN A 297 42.23 -12.67 21.83
N ASP A 298 42.40 -13.69 20.99
CA ASP A 298 43.41 -13.86 19.95
C ASP A 298 42.65 -14.62 18.84
N GLY A 299 42.30 -14.07 17.68
CA GLY A 299 43.18 -13.58 16.63
C GLY A 299 42.85 -14.35 15.33
N LEU A 300 42.80 -13.61 14.21
CA LEU A 300 43.07 -14.05 12.82
C LEU A 300 41.94 -14.67 11.95
N ASN A 301 41.35 -13.79 11.12
CA ASN A 301 41.52 -13.67 9.66
C ASN A 301 41.36 -14.91 8.75
N LEU A 302 40.50 -14.82 7.73
CA LEU A 302 40.65 -15.56 6.46
C LEU A 302 40.05 -14.79 5.25
N GLU A 303 40.93 -14.02 4.62
CA GLU A 303 41.21 -13.91 3.17
C GLU A 303 40.19 -14.45 2.14
N VAL A 304 39.75 -13.58 1.22
CA VAL A 304 39.49 -13.93 -0.20
C VAL A 304 40.03 -12.81 -1.11
N GLY A 305 41.22 -13.03 -1.68
CA GLY A 305 41.63 -12.44 -2.95
C GLY A 305 41.13 -13.32 -4.11
N GLY A 306 41.06 -12.88 -5.38
CA GLY A 306 41.49 -11.65 -6.01
C GLY A 306 41.26 -11.72 -7.53
N GLY A 307 41.78 -10.73 -8.26
CA GLY A 307 41.87 -10.66 -9.73
C GLY A 307 41.42 -9.30 -10.26
N VAL A 308 42.21 -8.22 -10.15
CA VAL A 308 43.34 -7.79 -11.00
C VAL A 308 42.99 -7.59 -12.48
N ASN A 309 43.03 -6.31 -12.93
CA ASN A 309 43.84 -5.74 -14.03
C ASN A 309 43.43 -4.24 -14.18
N GLY A 310 44.22 -3.17 -14.17
CA GLY A 310 45.66 -2.92 -14.33
C GLY A 310 45.86 -1.88 -15.45
N ASN A 311 46.13 -0.59 -15.12
CA ASN A 311 46.89 0.43 -15.90
C ASN A 311 46.85 1.80 -15.17
N ALA A 312 47.88 2.31 -14.48
CA ALA A 312 49.15 2.93 -14.91
C ALA A 312 49.07 4.42 -15.35
N GLY A 313 49.93 5.25 -14.72
CA GLY A 313 50.38 6.59 -15.18
C GLY A 313 49.80 7.75 -14.34
N ASP A 314 50.46 8.44 -13.41
CA ASP A 314 51.80 9.04 -13.28
C ASP A 314 51.71 10.59 -13.23
N SER A 315 52.39 11.16 -12.22
CA SER A 315 52.86 12.54 -12.03
C SER A 315 51.81 13.68 -11.99
N GLY A 316 51.87 14.69 -11.12
CA GLY A 316 52.88 15.13 -10.16
C GLY A 316 52.74 16.66 -9.96
N THR A 317 53.21 17.15 -8.81
CA THR A 317 53.52 18.57 -8.47
C THR A 317 52.33 19.50 -8.17
N SER A 318 52.38 20.53 -7.30
CA SER A 318 53.20 20.96 -6.17
C SER A 318 52.62 22.32 -5.69
N GLY A 319 52.77 22.69 -4.40
CA GLY A 319 52.68 24.09 -3.90
C GLY A 319 51.31 24.53 -3.37
N VAL A 320 51.02 24.46 -2.05
CA VAL A 320 51.33 25.43 -0.96
C VAL A 320 50.54 26.76 -1.07
N ILE A 321 49.71 27.07 -0.07
CA ILE A 321 49.79 28.25 0.82
C ILE A 321 48.77 28.14 1.96
N GLU A 322 49.24 28.50 3.15
CA GLU A 322 48.58 28.58 4.47
C GLU A 322 47.52 29.69 4.57
N GLY A 323 46.66 29.60 5.58
CA GLY A 323 45.80 30.73 6.00
C GLY A 323 44.76 30.35 7.05
N SER A 324 45.18 30.33 8.32
CA SER A 324 44.33 30.26 9.51
C SER A 324 43.43 31.49 9.67
N VAL A 325 42.22 31.33 10.25
CA VAL A 325 41.71 32.13 11.40
C VAL A 325 40.54 31.37 12.06
N ASN A 326 40.64 31.27 13.38
CA ASN A 326 39.73 30.72 14.37
C ASN A 326 38.86 31.86 14.95
N ALA A 327 37.57 31.63 15.23
CA ALA A 327 36.87 32.23 16.38
C ALA A 327 35.47 31.63 16.59
N ASN A 328 35.37 30.87 17.67
CA ASN A 328 34.18 30.40 18.38
C ASN A 328 33.73 31.46 19.41
N VAL A 329 32.43 31.83 19.47
CA VAL A 329 31.63 32.21 20.68
C VAL A 329 30.15 32.20 20.21
N GLY A 330 29.11 31.61 20.82
CA GLY A 330 28.83 31.25 22.21
C GLY A 330 27.71 32.15 22.79
N ASN A 331 26.69 31.55 23.40
CA ASN A 331 25.52 32.11 24.13
C ASN A 331 24.33 32.58 23.26
N GLY A 332 23.06 32.19 23.47
CA GLY A 332 22.40 31.59 24.61
C GLY A 332 21.79 32.65 25.54
N LEU A 333 20.48 32.92 25.45
CA LEU A 333 19.56 33.16 26.58
C LEU A 333 18.13 33.51 26.13
N GLN A 334 17.19 32.83 26.80
CA GLN A 334 15.76 33.11 26.91
C GLN A 334 15.46 34.47 27.59
N LEU A 335 14.23 34.96 27.37
CA LEU A 335 13.26 35.56 28.33
C LEU A 335 12.03 35.88 27.45
N GLY A 336 10.79 35.45 27.70
CA GLY A 336 10.07 35.32 28.96
C GLY A 336 9.13 36.52 29.12
N LEU A 337 7.92 36.43 28.54
CA LEU A 337 6.65 37.07 28.96
C LEU A 337 5.50 36.46 28.15
#